data_AF-A0A6I5ZVK9-F1
#
_entry.id   AF-A0A6I5ZVK9-F1
#
_cell.length_a   1.000
_cell.length_b   1.000
_cell.length_c   1.000
_cell.angle_alpha   90.00
_cell.angle_beta   90.00
_cell.angle_gamma   90.00
#
_symmetry.space_group_name_H-M   'P 1'
#
loop_
_entity.id
_entity.type
_entity.pdbx_description
1 polymer ?
#
loop_
_entity_poly.entity_id
_entity_poly.type
_entity_poly.pdbx_seq_one_letter_code
_entity_poly.pdbx_strand_id
1 'polypeptide(L)'
;MGSLEEKVKHMAEYLDAEAISAALKIPVETVRDILDGKAQVLEVPGASKAPAVVQVNSARVAYRQRVIAVWRAKGGVGCTSVALGLAWLLKDLMRVLLVDCSFDVGCSDLSFVLDLPEYPHLKAFEYGGIAGAVINAEPNLDVLQAPRNRSEIDELSQDILTRAVTSARTTYDVIICDLPNAEGPPVQGVLENANTLLLVTGGEDGEKSRLLARLAGVNLKSKEVFLLCNRESEVNGPIAEVLSFREFAVPEDPELARGLRRGQVFSANGPFMRALAEVRDAMYESSATQKGGIFRRLFGR
;
A
#
# COMPACT_ATOMS: atom_id res chain seq x y z
N MET A 1 13.01 -24.03 34.64
CA MET A 1 11.92 -23.90 33.65
C MET A 1 12.58 -23.56 32.33
N GLY A 2 12.42 -24.38 31.29
CA GLY A 2 13.04 -24.13 29.98
C GLY A 2 12.56 -22.83 29.34
N SER A 3 13.32 -22.35 28.36
CA SER A 3 13.03 -21.12 27.61
C SER A 3 11.68 -21.23 26.90
N LEU A 4 11.09 -20.10 26.48
CA LEU A 4 9.83 -20.15 25.72
C LEU A 4 9.98 -21.00 24.45
N GLU A 5 11.12 -20.90 23.77
CA GLU A 5 11.42 -21.64 22.55
C GLU A 5 11.42 -23.15 22.79
N GLU A 6 12.06 -23.62 23.87
CA GLU A 6 12.08 -25.04 24.24
C GLU A 6 10.67 -25.55 24.57
N LYS A 7 9.84 -24.74 25.24
CA LYS A 7 8.46 -25.11 25.56
C LYS A 7 7.61 -25.24 24.30
N VAL A 8 7.71 -24.28 23.38
CA VAL A 8 6.97 -24.32 22.10
C VAL A 8 7.38 -25.55 21.29
N LYS A 9 8.69 -25.81 21.16
CA LYS A 9 9.19 -26.98 20.42
C LYS A 9 8.74 -28.30 21.03
N HIS A 10 8.79 -28.44 22.35
CA HIS A 10 8.32 -29.65 23.04
C HIS A 10 6.79 -29.81 22.95
N MET A 11 6.02 -28.73 23.07
CA MET A 11 4.56 -28.80 22.95
C MET A 11 4.11 -29.14 21.53
N ALA A 12 4.86 -28.72 20.51
CA ALA A 12 4.59 -29.05 19.10
C ALA A 12 4.79 -30.53 18.75
N GLU A 13 5.39 -31.33 19.63
CA GLU A 13 5.40 -32.79 19.47
C GLU A 13 3.98 -33.40 19.65
N TYR A 14 3.07 -32.72 20.36
CA TYR A 14 1.76 -33.25 20.75
C TYR A 14 0.57 -32.32 20.47
N LEU A 15 0.80 -31.04 20.16
CA LEU A 15 -0.24 -30.00 20.01
C LEU A 15 -0.03 -29.17 18.72
N ASP A 16 -1.11 -28.65 18.15
CA ASP A 16 -1.07 -27.69 17.04
C ASP A 16 -0.76 -26.25 17.52
N ALA A 17 -0.48 -25.36 16.58
CA ALA A 17 -0.03 -24.00 16.88
C ALA A 17 -1.09 -23.19 17.65
N GLU A 18 -2.37 -23.42 17.35
CA GLU A 18 -3.53 -22.81 17.98
C GLU A 18 -3.67 -23.25 19.45
N ALA A 19 -3.51 -24.54 19.73
CA ALA A 19 -3.55 -25.08 21.09
C ALA A 19 -2.35 -24.60 21.92
N ILE A 20 -1.16 -24.52 21.32
CA ILE A 20 0.03 -23.97 21.98
C ILE A 20 -0.15 -22.48 22.28
N SER A 21 -0.70 -21.72 21.33
CA SER A 21 -1.02 -20.30 21.49
C SER A 21 -1.95 -20.06 22.67
N ALA A 22 -3.04 -20.82 22.76
CA ALA A 22 -3.99 -20.74 23.87
C ALA A 22 -3.35 -21.12 25.21
N ALA A 23 -2.53 -22.17 25.24
CA ALA A 23 -1.88 -22.67 26.45
C ALA A 23 -0.79 -21.72 27.00
N LEU A 24 0.00 -21.14 26.10
CA LEU A 24 1.10 -20.23 26.47
C LEU A 24 0.68 -18.75 26.52
N LYS A 25 -0.55 -18.44 26.10
CA LYS A 25 -1.11 -17.08 26.00
C LYS A 25 -0.23 -16.15 25.15
N ILE A 26 0.29 -16.68 24.04
CA ILE A 26 1.05 -15.94 23.03
C ILE A 26 0.33 -16.04 21.68
N PRO A 27 0.45 -15.06 20.76
CA PRO A 27 -0.21 -15.12 19.45
C PRO A 27 0.14 -16.39 18.66
N VAL A 28 -0.80 -16.91 17.86
CA VAL A 28 -0.57 -18.13 17.05
C VAL A 28 0.55 -17.92 16.02
N GLU A 29 0.68 -16.70 15.51
CA GLU A 29 1.75 -16.28 14.61
C GLU A 29 3.11 -16.36 15.31
N THR A 30 3.17 -16.03 16.60
CA THR A 30 4.39 -16.14 17.42
C THR A 30 4.81 -17.59 17.59
N VAL A 31 3.86 -18.51 17.79
CA VAL A 31 4.14 -19.95 17.84
C VAL A 31 4.73 -20.43 16.52
N ARG A 32 4.12 -20.03 15.40
CA ARG A 32 4.59 -20.38 14.06
C ARG A 32 5.99 -19.82 13.77
N ASP A 33 6.25 -18.57 14.11
CA ASP A 33 7.57 -17.95 13.94
C ASP A 33 8.67 -18.63 14.77
N ILE A 34 8.34 -19.13 15.97
CA ILE A 34 9.26 -19.90 16.81
C ILE A 34 9.55 -21.28 16.20
N LEU A 35 8.51 -21.97 15.71
CA LEU A 35 8.67 -23.28 15.04
C LEU A 35 9.44 -23.17 13.72
N ASP A 36 9.27 -22.07 13.00
CA ASP A 36 9.98 -21.74 11.75
C ASP A 36 11.41 -21.21 11.99
N GLY A 37 11.82 -20.99 13.24
CA GLY A 37 13.14 -20.42 13.59
C GLY A 37 13.33 -18.95 13.20
N LYS A 38 12.23 -18.21 12.97
CA LYS A 38 12.21 -16.79 12.55
C LYS A 38 12.14 -15.81 13.73
N ALA A 39 11.91 -16.29 14.95
CA ALA A 39 11.81 -15.48 16.16
C ALA A 39 13.13 -15.44 16.95
N GLN A 40 13.52 -14.26 17.43
CA GLN A 40 14.52 -14.14 18.52
C GLN A 40 13.79 -13.98 19.86
N VAL A 41 13.98 -14.97 20.75
CA VAL A 41 13.42 -14.94 22.11
C VAL A 41 14.45 -14.33 23.06
N LEU A 42 14.17 -13.14 23.60
CA LEU A 42 15.01 -12.50 24.60
C LEU A 42 14.33 -12.62 25.98
N GLU A 43 14.97 -13.32 26.90
CA GLU A 43 14.52 -13.35 28.30
C GLU A 43 14.95 -12.05 29.00
N VAL A 44 13.98 -11.20 29.35
CA VAL A 44 14.25 -9.99 30.13
C VAL A 44 14.28 -10.35 31.62
N PRO A 45 15.38 -10.11 32.36
CA PRO A 45 15.41 -10.42 33.78
C PRO A 45 14.61 -9.40 34.60
N GLY A 46 13.50 -9.87 35.20
CA GLY A 46 13.01 -9.37 36.50
C GLY A 46 11.64 -8.71 36.51
N ALA A 47 10.64 -9.40 37.09
CA ALA A 47 10.00 -9.02 38.35
C ALA A 47 9.03 -10.13 38.83
N SER A 48 9.04 -10.33 40.14
CA SER A 48 8.25 -11.28 40.94
C SER A 48 6.76 -11.44 40.53
N LYS A 49 6.29 -12.70 40.47
CA LYS A 49 4.88 -13.16 40.47
C LYS A 49 3.92 -12.59 39.40
N ALA A 50 4.41 -12.24 38.22
CA ALA A 50 3.59 -12.08 37.01
C ALA A 50 4.08 -13.05 35.91
N PRO A 51 3.21 -13.57 35.02
CA PRO A 51 3.64 -14.42 33.93
C PRO A 51 4.75 -13.73 33.13
N ALA A 52 5.81 -14.48 32.78
CA ALA A 52 6.95 -13.98 32.06
C ALA A 52 6.47 -13.20 30.82
N VAL A 53 6.76 -11.89 30.80
CA VAL A 53 6.51 -11.05 29.64
C VAL A 53 7.55 -11.47 28.61
N VAL A 54 7.19 -12.42 27.75
CA VAL A 54 8.06 -12.83 26.66
C VAL A 54 7.89 -11.83 25.54
N GLN A 55 8.86 -10.94 25.40
CA GLN A 55 8.90 -9.98 24.32
C GLN A 55 9.44 -10.70 23.08
N VAL A 56 8.54 -11.10 22.17
CA VAL A 56 8.94 -11.71 20.90
C VAL A 56 9.10 -10.61 19.86
N ASN A 57 10.35 -10.39 19.43
CA ASN A 57 10.63 -9.64 18.21
C ASN A 57 10.48 -10.63 17.05
N SER A 58 9.29 -10.71 16.45
CA SER A 58 9.16 -11.34 15.14
C SER A 58 9.92 -10.49 14.14
N ALA A 59 10.89 -11.09 13.46
CA ALA A 59 11.69 -10.41 12.44
C ALA A 59 10.90 -10.20 11.15
N ARG A 60 9.64 -9.73 11.22
CA ARG A 60 9.11 -8.95 10.10
C ARG A 60 10.03 -7.75 10.01
N VAL A 61 10.70 -7.56 8.88
CA VAL A 61 11.21 -6.23 8.54
C VAL A 61 10.02 -5.30 8.73
N ALA A 62 10.04 -4.49 9.78
CA ALA A 62 8.93 -3.62 10.10
C ALA A 62 8.89 -2.55 9.02
N TYR A 63 8.21 -2.84 7.91
CA TYR A 63 7.89 -1.84 6.91
C TYR A 63 7.01 -0.81 7.59
N ARG A 64 7.42 0.45 7.55
CA ARG A 64 6.58 1.56 8.00
C ARG A 64 5.27 1.46 7.23
N GLN A 65 4.13 1.36 7.92
CA GLN A 65 2.82 1.37 7.27
C GLN A 65 2.71 2.61 6.39
N ARG A 66 2.29 2.43 5.13
CA ARG A 66 2.13 3.52 4.17
C ARG A 66 0.69 3.72 3.76
N VAL A 67 0.29 5.00 3.71
CA VAL A 67 -0.90 5.44 2.99
C VAL A 67 -0.39 6.29 1.84
N ILE A 68 -0.51 5.76 0.63
CA ILE A 68 0.03 6.32 -0.61
C ILE A 68 -1.12 6.94 -1.39
N ALA A 69 -1.11 8.26 -1.55
CA ALA A 69 -2.01 8.94 -2.48
C ALA A 69 -1.32 9.03 -3.85
N VAL A 70 -1.88 8.32 -4.84
CA VAL A 70 -1.41 8.39 -6.23
C VAL A 70 -2.22 9.47 -6.93
N TRP A 71 -1.59 10.59 -7.28
CA TRP A 71 -2.29 11.79 -7.76
C TRP A 71 -1.72 12.29 -9.08
N ARG A 72 -2.58 12.81 -9.95
CA ARG A 72 -2.27 13.05 -11.37
C ARG A 72 -2.27 14.52 -11.74
N ALA A 73 -1.39 14.89 -12.68
CA ALA A 73 -1.37 16.21 -13.29
C ALA A 73 -2.61 16.47 -14.16
N LYS A 74 -3.02 15.47 -14.95
CA LYS A 74 -4.19 15.53 -15.83
C LYS A 74 -4.81 14.14 -16.04
N GLY A 75 -5.96 14.09 -16.70
CA GLY A 75 -6.52 12.85 -17.20
C GLY A 75 -5.59 12.16 -18.22
N GLY A 76 -5.58 10.83 -18.21
CA GLY A 76 -4.85 10.03 -19.21
C GLY A 76 -3.34 9.88 -19.01
N VAL A 77 -2.76 10.34 -17.89
CA VAL A 77 -1.33 10.13 -17.58
C VAL A 77 -1.02 8.74 -16.99
N GLY A 78 -2.00 7.82 -16.94
CA GLY A 78 -1.80 6.44 -16.47
C GLY A 78 -1.72 6.25 -14.95
N CYS A 79 -2.22 7.20 -14.16
CA CYS A 79 -2.20 7.12 -12.69
C CYS A 79 -2.91 5.87 -12.12
N THR A 80 -4.03 5.44 -12.70
CA THR A 80 -4.69 4.16 -12.34
C THR A 80 -3.80 2.95 -12.61
N SER A 81 -3.10 2.94 -13.76
CA SER A 81 -2.14 1.88 -14.09
C SER A 81 -0.98 1.87 -13.09
N VAL A 82 -0.49 3.05 -12.69
CA VAL A 82 0.58 3.21 -11.69
C VAL A 82 0.14 2.68 -10.32
N ALA A 83 -1.06 3.06 -9.86
CA ALA A 83 -1.61 2.59 -8.60
C ALA A 83 -1.76 1.05 -8.59
N LEU A 84 -2.32 0.50 -9.67
CA LEU A 84 -2.49 -0.94 -9.82
C LEU A 84 -1.16 -1.69 -9.92
N GLY A 85 -0.19 -1.20 -10.69
CA GLY A 85 1.11 -1.84 -10.84
C GLY A 85 1.91 -1.82 -9.54
N LEU A 86 1.83 -0.72 -8.78
CA LEU A 86 2.46 -0.63 -7.47
C LEU A 86 1.80 -1.60 -6.48
N ALA A 87 0.46 -1.72 -6.51
CA ALA A 87 -0.26 -2.70 -5.71
C ALA A 87 0.19 -4.14 -6.03
N TRP A 88 0.31 -4.45 -7.32
CA TRP A 88 0.76 -5.76 -7.81
C TRP A 88 2.19 -6.10 -7.37
N LEU A 89 3.11 -5.14 -7.35
CA LEU A 89 4.47 -5.34 -6.85
C LEU A 89 4.54 -5.55 -5.33
N LEU A 90 3.61 -4.97 -4.58
CA LEU A 90 3.62 -4.96 -3.13
C LEU A 90 2.88 -6.14 -2.50
N LYS A 91 1.90 -6.72 -3.20
CA LYS A 91 1.09 -7.85 -2.66
C LYS A 91 1.94 -9.06 -2.26
N ASP A 92 3.05 -9.29 -2.96
CA ASP A 92 3.95 -10.42 -2.68
C ASP A 92 4.83 -10.17 -1.44
N LEU A 93 4.84 -8.93 -0.93
CA LEU A 93 5.67 -8.50 0.19
C LEU A 93 4.85 -8.20 1.46
N MET A 94 3.60 -7.75 1.30
CA MET A 94 2.79 -7.22 2.40
C MET A 94 1.30 -7.20 2.08
N ARG A 95 0.44 -6.96 3.08
CA ARG A 95 -1.00 -6.83 2.87
C ARG A 95 -1.34 -5.46 2.27
N VAL A 96 -1.87 -5.46 1.06
CA VAL A 96 -2.16 -4.26 0.26
C VAL A 96 -3.67 -4.07 0.13
N LEU A 97 -4.10 -2.83 0.36
CA LEU A 97 -5.41 -2.35 -0.06
C LEU A 97 -5.24 -1.34 -1.20
N LEU A 98 -5.87 -1.58 -2.34
CA LEU A 98 -6.01 -0.61 -3.42
C LEU A 98 -7.41 0.03 -3.33
N VAL A 99 -7.45 1.34 -3.10
CA VAL A 99 -8.68 2.12 -2.97
C VAL A 99 -8.90 2.92 -4.24
N ASP A 100 -10.05 2.72 -4.86
CA ASP A 100 -10.51 3.52 -5.98
C ASP A 100 -11.25 4.76 -5.47
N CYS A 101 -10.65 5.93 -5.64
CA CYS A 101 -11.27 7.19 -5.25
C CYS A 101 -11.94 7.90 -6.44
N SER A 102 -11.97 7.29 -7.63
CA SER A 102 -12.49 7.90 -8.85
C SER A 102 -13.96 7.53 -9.09
N PHE A 103 -14.83 8.00 -8.20
CA PHE A 103 -16.27 7.71 -8.26
C PHE A 103 -17.15 8.89 -8.71
N ASP A 104 -16.59 9.99 -9.24
CA ASP A 104 -17.40 11.15 -9.62
C ASP A 104 -18.36 10.87 -10.81
N VAL A 105 -18.05 9.90 -11.67
CA VAL A 105 -18.82 9.59 -12.89
C VAL A 105 -19.48 8.21 -12.87
N GLY A 106 -19.37 7.46 -11.77
CA GLY A 106 -19.72 6.03 -11.71
C GLY A 106 -18.66 5.13 -12.35
N CYS A 107 -18.91 3.82 -12.36
CA CYS A 107 -18.07 2.70 -12.86
C CYS A 107 -16.64 3.09 -13.31
N SER A 108 -15.64 2.72 -12.51
CA SER A 108 -14.26 3.13 -12.74
C SER A 108 -13.49 2.23 -13.72
N ASP A 109 -12.45 2.81 -14.34
CA ASP A 109 -11.46 2.07 -15.13
C ASP A 109 -10.82 0.94 -14.32
N LEU A 110 -10.60 1.12 -13.02
CA LEU A 110 -9.99 0.10 -12.17
C LEU A 110 -10.89 -1.14 -12.06
N SER A 111 -12.18 -0.93 -11.80
CA SER A 111 -13.15 -2.02 -11.67
C SER A 111 -13.28 -2.81 -12.98
N PHE A 112 -13.23 -2.10 -14.11
CA PHE A 112 -13.24 -2.72 -15.44
C PHE A 112 -11.96 -3.50 -15.74
N VAL A 113 -10.78 -2.93 -15.47
CA VAL A 113 -9.48 -3.57 -15.73
C VAL A 113 -9.32 -4.86 -14.93
N LEU A 114 -9.87 -4.90 -13.70
CA LEU A 114 -9.78 -6.06 -12.82
C LEU A 114 -10.96 -7.04 -12.93
N ASP A 115 -11.92 -6.77 -13.82
CA ASP A 115 -13.16 -7.56 -13.97
C ASP A 115 -13.87 -7.79 -12.62
N LEU A 116 -13.97 -6.73 -11.80
CA LEU A 116 -14.52 -6.84 -10.46
C LEU A 116 -16.04 -7.08 -10.49
N PRO A 117 -16.58 -7.87 -9.54
CA PRO A 117 -18.02 -7.99 -9.36
C PRO A 117 -18.64 -6.64 -8.98
N GLU A 118 -19.95 -6.51 -9.15
CA GLU A 118 -20.65 -5.26 -8.85
C GLU A 118 -20.66 -4.90 -7.35
N TYR A 119 -20.61 -5.90 -6.46
CA TYR A 119 -20.54 -5.74 -5.01
C TYR A 119 -19.48 -6.70 -4.43
N PRO A 120 -18.91 -6.38 -3.24
CA PRO A 120 -19.08 -5.13 -2.49
C PRO A 120 -18.32 -3.95 -3.10
N HIS A 121 -18.72 -2.73 -2.73
CA HIS A 121 -18.04 -1.48 -3.09
C HIS A 121 -18.05 -0.51 -1.92
N LEU A 122 -17.49 0.69 -2.08
CA LEU A 122 -17.30 1.68 -1.02
C LEU A 122 -18.53 1.92 -0.10
N LYS A 123 -19.76 1.88 -0.63
CA LYS A 123 -20.98 2.07 0.17
C LYS A 123 -21.19 0.97 1.21
N ALA A 124 -20.75 -0.26 0.93
CA ALA A 124 -20.86 -1.37 1.87
C ALA A 124 -20.03 -1.13 3.15
N PHE A 125 -19.06 -0.20 3.12
CA PHE A 125 -18.30 0.22 4.30
C PHE A 125 -19.19 0.75 5.43
N GLU A 126 -20.31 1.41 5.10
CA GLU A 126 -21.24 1.97 6.10
C GLU A 126 -21.88 0.89 6.99
N TYR A 127 -21.98 -0.34 6.50
CA TYR A 127 -22.67 -1.44 7.19
C TYR A 127 -21.72 -2.55 7.63
N GLY A 128 -20.72 -2.87 6.80
CA GLY A 128 -19.79 -3.98 7.01
C GLY A 128 -18.38 -3.57 7.43
N GLY A 129 -18.11 -2.27 7.59
CA GLY A 129 -16.76 -1.75 7.78
C GLY A 129 -15.83 -2.12 6.62
N ILE A 130 -14.52 -2.06 6.85
CA ILE A 130 -13.57 -2.34 5.76
C ILE A 130 -13.66 -3.78 5.24
N ALA A 131 -13.82 -4.76 6.14
CA ALA A 131 -13.88 -6.18 5.75
C ALA A 131 -15.10 -6.53 4.89
N GLY A 132 -16.24 -5.84 5.09
CA GLY A 132 -17.44 -6.04 4.28
C GLY A 132 -17.49 -5.23 2.98
N ALA A 133 -16.50 -4.34 2.75
CA ALA A 133 -16.51 -3.42 1.61
C ALA A 133 -15.49 -3.78 0.51
N VAL A 134 -14.54 -4.67 0.82
CA VAL A 134 -13.42 -5.01 -0.07
C VAL A 134 -13.66 -6.29 -0.85
N ILE A 135 -13.03 -6.37 -2.03
CA ILE A 135 -12.94 -7.56 -2.86
C ILE A 135 -11.52 -8.07 -2.82
N ASN A 136 -11.32 -9.36 -2.54
CA ASN A 136 -10.02 -9.98 -2.71
C ASN A 136 -9.76 -10.19 -4.22
N ALA A 137 -8.85 -9.39 -4.78
CA ALA A 137 -8.49 -9.49 -6.20
C ALA A 137 -7.38 -10.52 -6.43
N GLU A 138 -6.43 -10.60 -5.50
CA GLU A 138 -5.32 -11.56 -5.50
C GLU A 138 -4.91 -11.88 -4.05
N PRO A 139 -4.09 -12.92 -3.80
CA PRO A 139 -3.49 -13.13 -2.49
C PRO A 139 -2.78 -11.87 -1.98
N ASN A 140 -3.15 -11.42 -0.78
CA ASN A 140 -2.69 -10.19 -0.11
C ASN A 140 -3.01 -8.87 -0.81
N LEU A 141 -3.86 -8.87 -1.85
CA LEU A 141 -4.33 -7.66 -2.51
C LEU A 141 -5.86 -7.59 -2.48
N ASP A 142 -6.35 -6.68 -1.66
CA ASP A 142 -7.76 -6.33 -1.62
C ASP A 142 -8.01 -5.01 -2.34
N VAL A 143 -9.22 -4.87 -2.89
CA VAL A 143 -9.66 -3.69 -3.62
C VAL A 143 -10.93 -3.12 -2.99
N LEU A 144 -10.92 -1.83 -2.68
CA LEU A 144 -12.10 -1.04 -2.32
C LEU A 144 -12.54 -0.24 -3.55
N GLN A 145 -13.47 -0.78 -4.31
CA GLN A 145 -13.92 -0.19 -5.57
C GLN A 145 -14.95 0.94 -5.36
N ALA A 146 -15.02 1.85 -6.34
CA ALA A 146 -16.04 2.88 -6.43
C ALA A 146 -17.46 2.27 -6.53
N PRO A 147 -18.51 2.94 -6.01
CA PRO A 147 -19.89 2.60 -6.36
C PRO A 147 -20.11 2.76 -7.87
N ARG A 148 -20.97 1.91 -8.44
CA ARG A 148 -21.21 1.91 -9.90
C ARG A 148 -22.09 3.06 -10.36
N ASN A 149 -23.05 3.45 -9.53
CA ASN A 149 -24.17 4.30 -9.95
C ASN A 149 -24.15 5.64 -9.20
N ARG A 150 -24.50 6.72 -9.91
CA ARG A 150 -24.50 8.09 -9.35
C ARG A 150 -25.40 8.23 -8.11
N SER A 151 -26.55 7.57 -8.09
CA SER A 151 -27.46 7.58 -6.93
C SER A 151 -26.80 7.09 -5.65
N GLU A 152 -25.94 6.08 -5.75
CA GLU A 152 -25.23 5.54 -4.59
C GLU A 152 -24.09 6.43 -4.14
N ILE A 153 -23.46 7.14 -5.08
CA ILE A 153 -22.42 8.14 -4.81
C ILE A 153 -23.01 9.34 -4.08
N ASP A 154 -24.19 9.80 -4.49
CA ASP A 154 -24.87 10.95 -3.89
C ASP A 154 -25.32 10.68 -2.44
N GLU A 155 -25.45 9.41 -2.05
CA GLU A 155 -25.75 9.00 -0.67
C GLU A 155 -24.51 8.92 0.24
N LEU A 156 -23.29 8.98 -0.31
CA LEU A 156 -22.07 8.84 0.49
C LEU A 156 -21.80 10.09 1.32
N SER A 157 -21.34 9.87 2.55
CA SER A 157 -20.82 10.96 3.37
C SER A 157 -19.52 11.49 2.79
N GLN A 158 -19.28 12.80 2.92
CA GLN A 158 -18.08 13.45 2.38
C GLN A 158 -16.76 12.92 3.01
N ASP A 159 -16.84 12.36 4.21
CA ASP A 159 -15.73 11.79 4.97
C ASP A 159 -15.57 10.27 4.82
N ILE A 160 -16.35 9.63 3.95
CA ILE A 160 -16.36 8.16 3.80
C ILE A 160 -14.97 7.58 3.48
N LEU A 161 -14.20 8.24 2.61
CA LEU A 161 -12.84 7.82 2.28
C LEU A 161 -11.90 7.97 3.49
N THR A 162 -12.03 9.06 4.26
CA THR A 162 -11.26 9.26 5.50
C THR A 162 -11.51 8.14 6.50
N ARG A 163 -12.78 7.79 6.70
CA ARG A 163 -13.19 6.70 7.61
C ARG A 163 -12.67 5.35 7.11
N ALA A 164 -12.83 5.06 5.82
CA ALA A 164 -12.39 3.81 5.21
C ALA A 164 -10.87 3.64 5.29
N VAL A 165 -10.09 4.65 4.90
CA VAL A 165 -8.63 4.64 4.96
C VAL A 165 -8.15 4.51 6.41
N THR A 166 -8.76 5.23 7.34
CA THR A 166 -8.41 5.12 8.77
C THR A 166 -8.67 3.72 9.31
N SER A 167 -9.83 3.13 9.00
CA SER A 167 -10.17 1.77 9.41
C SER A 167 -9.21 0.74 8.80
N ALA A 168 -8.84 0.90 7.52
CA ALA A 168 -7.95 0.01 6.80
C ALA A 168 -6.55 -0.08 7.43
N ARG A 169 -6.08 0.96 8.13
CA ARG A 169 -4.77 0.96 8.81
C ARG A 169 -4.65 -0.09 9.92
N THR A 170 -5.74 -0.69 10.36
CA THR A 170 -5.67 -1.78 11.35
C THR A 170 -5.32 -3.13 10.70
N THR A 171 -5.57 -3.28 9.39
CA THR A 171 -5.49 -4.55 8.67
C THR A 171 -4.45 -4.54 7.57
N TYR A 172 -4.17 -3.39 6.94
CA TYR A 172 -3.27 -3.33 5.79
C TYR A 172 -1.92 -2.70 6.16
N ASP A 173 -0.87 -3.27 5.60
CA ASP A 173 0.49 -2.73 5.71
C ASP A 173 0.65 -1.54 4.75
N VAL A 174 -0.04 -1.58 3.60
CA VAL A 174 -0.07 -0.49 2.61
C VAL A 174 -1.48 -0.24 2.11
N ILE A 175 -1.85 1.04 2.03
CA ILE A 175 -3.09 1.51 1.44
C ILE A 175 -2.73 2.44 0.28
N ILE A 176 -3.08 2.06 -0.94
CA ILE A 176 -2.81 2.83 -2.16
C ILE A 176 -4.13 3.42 -2.63
N CYS A 177 -4.23 4.74 -2.68
CA CYS A 177 -5.43 5.44 -3.10
C CYS A 177 -5.23 6.00 -4.51
N ASP A 178 -5.96 5.48 -5.48
CA ASP A 178 -6.01 6.00 -6.85
C ASP A 178 -6.91 7.24 -6.90
N LEU A 179 -6.31 8.43 -6.89
CA LEU A 179 -7.07 9.68 -6.84
C LEU A 179 -7.57 10.11 -8.24
N PRO A 180 -8.79 10.68 -8.30
CA PRO A 180 -9.36 11.21 -9.54
C PRO A 180 -8.57 12.43 -10.04
N ASN A 181 -8.86 12.85 -11.27
CA ASN A 181 -8.44 14.17 -11.76
C ASN A 181 -9.37 15.30 -11.24
N ALA A 182 -9.74 15.24 -9.97
CA ALA A 182 -10.66 16.15 -9.32
C ALA A 182 -10.12 16.58 -7.96
N GLU A 183 -10.75 17.61 -7.41
CA GLU A 183 -10.48 18.15 -6.08
C GLU A 183 -11.81 18.16 -5.31
N GLY A 184 -11.75 18.10 -3.99
CA GLY A 184 -12.93 18.11 -3.14
C GLY A 184 -12.70 17.40 -1.81
N PRO A 185 -13.71 17.41 -0.93
CA PRO A 185 -13.58 16.85 0.42
C PRO A 185 -13.12 15.38 0.47
N PRO A 186 -13.62 14.46 -0.38
CA PRO A 186 -13.16 13.08 -0.36
C PRO A 186 -11.67 12.94 -0.70
N VAL A 187 -11.20 13.69 -1.72
CA VAL A 187 -9.78 13.72 -2.12
C VAL A 187 -8.92 14.33 -1.00
N GLN A 188 -9.38 15.44 -0.41
CA GLN A 188 -8.69 16.08 0.70
C GLN A 188 -8.55 15.15 1.91
N GLY A 189 -9.60 14.39 2.25
CA GLY A 189 -9.58 13.41 3.32
C GLY A 189 -8.50 12.34 3.13
N VAL A 190 -8.32 11.84 1.90
CA VAL A 190 -7.23 10.93 1.57
C VAL A 190 -5.87 11.63 1.70
N LEU A 191 -5.73 12.84 1.13
CA LEU A 191 -4.47 13.59 1.17
C LEU A 191 -4.03 13.90 2.61
N GLU A 192 -4.95 14.19 3.52
CA GLU A 192 -4.65 14.43 4.94
C GLU A 192 -4.10 13.17 5.62
N ASN A 193 -4.69 11.99 5.32
CA ASN A 193 -4.28 10.70 5.88
C ASN A 193 -3.04 10.08 5.21
N ALA A 194 -2.73 10.48 3.97
CA ALA A 194 -1.59 9.98 3.23
C ALA A 194 -0.27 10.39 3.89
N ASN A 195 0.66 9.46 4.08
CA ASN A 195 2.03 9.79 4.50
C ASN A 195 3.01 9.79 3.31
N THR A 196 2.52 9.39 2.14
CA THR A 196 3.29 9.32 0.90
C THR A 196 2.45 9.88 -0.24
N LEU A 197 3.03 10.76 -1.04
CA LEU A 197 2.43 11.23 -2.29
C LEU A 197 3.23 10.67 -3.47
N LEU A 198 2.55 9.98 -4.38
CA LEU A 198 3.10 9.56 -5.66
C LEU A 198 2.43 10.39 -6.76
N LEU A 199 3.12 11.41 -7.24
CA LEU A 199 2.63 12.32 -8.25
C LEU A 199 2.92 11.77 -9.63
N VAL A 200 1.93 11.74 -10.51
CA VAL A 200 2.03 11.16 -11.86
C VAL A 200 1.82 12.25 -12.91
N THR A 201 2.76 12.35 -13.85
CA THR A 201 2.78 13.35 -14.94
C THR A 201 3.26 12.71 -16.24
N GLY A 202 2.92 13.28 -17.39
CA GLY A 202 3.50 12.95 -18.69
C GLY A 202 4.89 13.54 -18.92
N GLY A 203 5.38 14.41 -18.02
CA GLY A 203 6.74 14.98 -18.05
C GLY A 203 6.81 16.44 -18.51
N GLU A 204 5.75 16.98 -19.13
CA GLU A 204 5.70 18.35 -19.62
C GLU A 204 5.67 19.41 -18.50
N ASP A 205 6.30 20.57 -18.72
CA ASP A 205 6.37 21.65 -17.73
C ASP A 205 5.00 22.18 -17.31
N GLY A 206 4.04 22.22 -18.23
CA GLY A 206 2.65 22.62 -17.92
C GLY A 206 1.96 21.64 -16.97
N GLU A 207 2.27 20.34 -17.08
CA GLU A 207 1.76 19.30 -16.18
C GLU A 207 2.42 19.38 -14.81
N LYS A 208 3.75 19.55 -14.76
CA LYS A 208 4.52 19.77 -13.53
C LYS A 208 4.02 21.02 -12.77
N SER A 209 3.75 22.12 -13.49
CA SER A 209 3.21 23.36 -12.92
C SER A 209 1.82 23.17 -12.33
N ARG A 210 0.96 22.36 -12.99
CA ARG A 210 -0.38 22.07 -12.47
C ARG A 210 -0.35 21.21 -11.21
N LEU A 211 0.55 20.23 -11.13
CA LEU A 211 0.80 19.49 -9.89
C LEU A 211 1.24 20.43 -8.77
N LEU A 212 2.17 21.35 -9.05
CA LEU A 212 2.62 22.31 -8.06
C LEU A 212 1.48 23.18 -7.52
N ALA A 213 0.62 23.70 -8.41
CA ALA A 213 -0.56 24.47 -8.02
C ALA A 213 -1.51 23.65 -7.12
N ARG A 214 -1.71 22.38 -7.42
CA ARG A 214 -2.52 21.46 -6.60
C ARG A 214 -1.92 21.19 -5.22
N LEU A 215 -0.60 21.11 -5.12
CA LEU A 215 0.09 20.89 -3.86
C LEU A 215 0.05 22.11 -2.93
N ALA A 216 -0.23 23.31 -3.43
CA ALA A 216 -0.25 24.52 -2.62
C ALA A 216 -1.25 24.46 -1.44
N GLY A 217 -2.34 23.69 -1.59
CA GLY A 217 -3.33 23.45 -0.55
C GLY A 217 -3.05 22.23 0.35
N VAL A 218 -1.96 21.49 0.09
CA VAL A 218 -1.65 20.24 0.79
C VAL A 218 -0.60 20.48 1.86
N ASN A 219 -0.85 20.01 3.08
CA ASN A 219 0.18 20.01 4.12
C ASN A 219 1.24 18.94 3.84
N LEU A 220 2.37 19.33 3.25
CA LEU A 220 3.47 18.42 2.92
C LEU A 220 4.38 18.10 4.11
N LYS A 221 4.18 18.76 5.26
CA LYS A 221 4.97 18.48 6.47
C LYS A 221 4.76 17.01 6.85
N SER A 222 5.85 16.26 6.92
CA SER A 222 5.91 14.81 7.22
C SER A 222 5.45 13.84 6.11
N LYS A 223 5.19 14.32 4.89
CA LYS A 223 4.87 13.47 3.74
C LYS A 223 6.12 13.24 2.90
N GLU A 224 6.35 11.99 2.48
CA GLU A 224 7.34 11.70 1.44
C GLU A 224 6.71 11.94 0.07
N VAL A 225 7.44 12.64 -0.82
CA VAL A 225 6.93 12.97 -2.15
C VAL A 225 7.80 12.34 -3.23
N PHE A 226 7.14 11.65 -4.15
CA PHE A 226 7.71 11.01 -5.32
C PHE A 226 7.05 11.58 -6.56
N LEU A 227 7.84 11.80 -7.60
CA LEU A 227 7.35 12.20 -8.92
C LEU A 227 7.65 11.07 -9.90
N LEU A 228 6.60 10.51 -10.52
CA LEU A 228 6.70 9.53 -11.57
C LEU A 228 6.26 10.15 -12.89
N CYS A 229 7.22 10.34 -13.77
CA CYS A 229 6.99 10.76 -15.13
C CYS A 229 6.64 9.52 -15.96
N ASN A 230 5.37 9.34 -16.31
CA ASN A 230 4.89 8.22 -17.10
C ASN A 230 5.10 8.49 -18.60
N ARG A 231 6.38 8.52 -18.99
CA ARG A 231 7.05 8.69 -20.30
C ARG A 231 8.51 9.10 -20.01
N GLU A 232 9.23 9.64 -20.98
CA GLU A 232 10.49 10.34 -20.71
C GLU A 232 10.24 11.76 -20.16
N SER A 233 11.10 12.19 -19.25
CA SER A 233 11.15 13.54 -18.66
C SER A 233 12.60 13.98 -18.61
N GLU A 234 12.87 15.24 -18.96
CA GLU A 234 14.08 15.88 -18.47
C GLU A 234 13.89 16.20 -16.99
N VAL A 235 14.89 15.85 -16.16
CA VAL A 235 14.94 15.97 -14.68
C VAL A 235 14.73 17.42 -14.18
N ASN A 236 14.54 18.37 -15.09
CA ASN A 236 14.38 19.79 -14.80
C ASN A 236 12.90 20.21 -14.91
N GLY A 237 12.55 21.28 -14.21
CA GLY A 237 11.25 21.93 -14.33
C GLY A 237 10.77 22.61 -13.05
N PRO A 238 9.67 23.38 -13.11
CA PRO A 238 9.25 24.30 -12.05
C PRO A 238 9.00 23.64 -10.69
N ILE A 239 8.62 22.36 -10.69
CA ILE A 239 8.34 21.62 -9.47
C ILE A 239 9.61 21.34 -8.66
N ALA A 240 10.76 21.12 -9.32
CA ALA A 240 12.05 20.82 -8.68
C ALA A 240 12.61 22.03 -7.92
N GLU A 241 12.26 23.24 -8.34
CA GLU A 241 12.66 24.49 -7.68
C GLU A 241 11.92 24.71 -6.36
N VAL A 242 10.72 24.14 -6.22
CA VAL A 242 9.80 24.42 -5.11
C VAL A 242 9.68 23.27 -4.12
N LEU A 243 9.88 22.03 -4.59
CA LEU A 243 9.69 20.83 -3.79
C LEU A 243 10.85 19.86 -3.94
N SER A 244 11.34 19.34 -2.81
CA SER A 244 12.22 18.17 -2.82
C SER A 244 11.39 16.90 -3.02
N PHE A 245 11.62 16.21 -4.13
CA PHE A 245 11.05 14.90 -4.42
C PHE A 245 12.11 13.98 -5.00
N ARG A 246 11.82 12.68 -5.02
CA ARG A 246 12.56 11.70 -5.82
C ARG A 246 11.83 11.48 -7.14
N GLU A 247 12.52 11.73 -8.24
CA GLU A 247 11.97 11.57 -9.59
C GLU A 247 12.29 10.20 -10.17
N PHE A 248 11.32 9.64 -10.89
CA PHE A 248 11.40 8.40 -11.63
C PHE A 248 10.77 8.61 -13.00
N ALA A 249 11.26 7.90 -13.99
CA ALA A 249 10.69 7.90 -15.33
C ALA A 249 10.23 6.49 -15.71
N VAL A 250 9.07 6.39 -16.32
CA VAL A 250 8.58 5.17 -16.94
C VAL A 250 8.84 5.29 -18.44
N PRO A 251 9.74 4.49 -19.01
CA PRO A 251 9.90 4.46 -20.46
C PRO A 251 8.60 3.97 -21.12
N GLU A 252 8.44 4.27 -22.42
CA GLU A 252 7.30 3.76 -23.17
C GLU A 252 7.25 2.23 -23.12
N ASP A 253 6.10 1.70 -22.70
CA ASP A 253 5.86 0.27 -22.62
C ASP A 253 4.69 -0.11 -23.55
N PRO A 254 4.97 -0.63 -24.76
CA PRO A 254 3.93 -0.97 -25.74
C PRO A 254 3.02 -2.12 -25.27
N GLU A 255 3.46 -2.90 -24.28
CA GLU A 255 2.69 -4.00 -23.71
C GLU A 255 1.69 -3.55 -22.66
N LEU A 256 1.92 -2.38 -22.04
CA LEU A 256 1.08 -1.83 -20.98
C LEU A 256 -0.38 -1.65 -21.44
N ALA A 257 -0.58 -0.98 -22.57
CA ALA A 257 -1.92 -0.74 -23.11
C ALA A 257 -2.59 -2.05 -23.56
N ARG A 258 -1.82 -3.05 -23.98
CA ARG A 258 -2.32 -4.37 -24.39
C ARG A 258 -2.75 -5.22 -23.19
N GLY A 259 -1.97 -5.19 -22.10
CA GLY A 259 -2.28 -5.89 -20.85
C GLY A 259 -3.55 -5.37 -20.20
N LEU A 260 -3.68 -4.05 -20.06
CA LEU A 260 -4.86 -3.40 -19.48
C LEU A 260 -6.16 -3.78 -20.20
N ARG A 261 -6.15 -3.84 -21.54
CA ARG A 261 -7.32 -4.25 -22.34
C ARG A 261 -7.71 -5.72 -22.18
N ARG A 262 -6.82 -6.57 -21.67
CA ARG A 262 -7.03 -8.02 -21.51
C ARG A 262 -7.28 -8.42 -20.05
N GLY A 263 -7.38 -7.45 -19.14
CA GLY A 263 -7.40 -7.71 -17.70
C GLY A 263 -6.12 -8.40 -17.19
N GLN A 264 -5.02 -8.32 -17.95
CA GLN A 264 -3.73 -8.89 -17.54
C GLN A 264 -2.88 -7.77 -16.97
N VAL A 265 -2.62 -7.85 -15.67
CA VAL A 265 -2.08 -6.77 -14.84
C VAL A 265 -0.55 -6.67 -15.00
N PHE A 266 -0.09 -6.45 -16.22
CA PHE A 266 1.30 -6.15 -16.60
C PHE A 266 2.24 -7.36 -16.74
N SER A 267 3.19 -7.25 -17.68
CA SER A 267 4.34 -8.15 -17.72
C SER A 267 5.26 -7.81 -16.56
N ALA A 268 5.51 -8.76 -15.65
CA ALA A 268 6.36 -8.55 -14.47
C ALA A 268 7.76 -8.00 -14.82
N ASN A 269 8.27 -8.33 -16.01
CA ASN A 269 9.58 -7.89 -16.51
C ASN A 269 9.49 -6.72 -17.51
N GLY A 270 8.29 -6.13 -17.68
CA GLY A 270 8.06 -5.00 -18.57
C GLY A 270 8.77 -3.73 -18.08
N PRO A 271 9.16 -2.81 -18.99
CA PRO A 271 9.74 -1.52 -18.62
C PRO A 271 8.90 -0.75 -17.59
N PHE A 272 7.57 -0.81 -17.68
CA PHE A 272 6.66 -0.19 -16.72
C PHE A 272 6.84 -0.74 -15.30
N MET A 273 6.82 -2.07 -15.14
CA MET A 273 6.94 -2.72 -13.83
C MET A 273 8.33 -2.55 -13.22
N ARG A 274 9.39 -2.45 -14.05
CA ARG A 274 10.74 -2.12 -13.55
C ARG A 274 10.82 -0.71 -12.98
N ALA A 275 10.27 0.29 -13.66
CA ALA A 275 10.22 1.65 -13.14
C ALA A 275 9.44 1.74 -11.82
N LEU A 276 8.31 1.02 -11.71
CA LEU A 276 7.57 0.96 -10.46
C LEU A 276 8.32 0.20 -9.34
N ALA A 277 9.15 -0.78 -9.68
CA ALA A 277 10.01 -1.45 -8.72
C ALA A 277 11.06 -0.48 -8.16
N GLU A 278 11.63 0.41 -8.96
CA GLU A 278 12.54 1.46 -8.49
C GLU A 278 11.83 2.44 -7.54
N VAL A 279 10.59 2.84 -7.86
CA VAL A 279 9.75 3.67 -6.96
C VAL A 279 9.51 2.95 -5.63
N ARG A 280 9.12 1.67 -5.69
CA ARG A 280 8.92 0.83 -4.50
C ARG A 280 10.19 0.76 -3.67
N ASP A 281 11.34 0.47 -4.29
CA ASP A 281 12.60 0.31 -3.58
C ASP A 281 12.99 1.63 -2.92
N ALA A 282 12.85 2.76 -3.60
CA ALA A 282 13.04 4.07 -2.99
C ALA A 282 12.10 4.32 -1.80
N MET A 283 10.82 3.92 -1.88
CA MET A 283 9.88 4.02 -0.77
C MET A 283 10.34 3.21 0.46
N TYR A 284 10.93 2.03 0.30
CA TYR A 284 11.20 1.15 1.44
C TYR A 284 12.68 1.06 1.86
N GLU A 285 13.63 1.41 0.99
CA GLU A 285 15.07 1.43 1.29
C GLU A 285 15.48 2.58 2.22
N SER A 286 14.73 3.69 2.21
CA SER A 286 14.93 4.80 3.18
C SER A 286 14.58 4.39 4.62
N SER A 287 13.84 3.30 4.82
CA SER A 287 13.56 2.74 6.16
C SER A 287 14.64 1.73 6.61
N ALA A 288 15.35 1.09 5.67
CA ALA A 288 16.37 0.08 5.96
C ALA A 288 17.77 0.68 6.16
N THR A 289 18.05 1.86 5.60
CA THR A 289 19.39 2.49 5.69
C THR A 289 19.71 3.12 7.05
N GLN A 290 18.75 3.25 7.98
CA GLN A 290 19.07 3.51 9.38
C GLN A 290 19.51 2.27 10.17
N LYS A 291 19.35 1.05 9.62
CA LYS A 291 19.92 -0.19 10.17
C LYS A 291 20.38 -1.13 9.06
N GLY A 292 21.48 -0.75 8.41
CA GLY A 292 22.44 -1.63 7.72
C GLY A 292 21.91 -2.85 6.95
N GLY A 293 21.94 -2.76 5.62
CA GLY A 293 22.57 -3.80 4.80
C GLY A 293 21.84 -5.13 4.60
N ILE A 294 20.50 -5.19 4.68
CA ILE A 294 19.76 -6.44 4.44
C ILE A 294 19.43 -6.61 2.94
N PHE A 295 19.02 -5.57 2.22
CA PHE A 295 18.57 -5.69 0.82
C PHE A 295 19.68 -6.08 -0.17
N ARG A 296 20.92 -5.64 0.07
CA ARG A 296 22.06 -6.00 -0.81
C ARG A 296 22.50 -7.47 -0.68
N ARG A 297 22.06 -8.19 0.37
CA ARG A 297 22.39 -9.61 0.59
C ARG A 297 21.39 -10.58 -0.04
N LEU A 298 20.16 -10.16 -0.32
CA LEU A 298 19.11 -11.04 -0.85
C LEU A 298 19.05 -11.05 -2.38
N PHE A 299 19.44 -9.95 -3.04
CA PHE A 299 19.39 -9.83 -4.51
C PHE A 299 20.78 -9.75 -5.16
N GLY A 300 21.83 -10.04 -4.41
CA GLY A 300 23.19 -10.17 -4.93
C GLY A 300 23.50 -11.59 -5.38
N ARG A 301 22.83 -12.07 -6.44
CA ARG A 301 23.31 -13.12 -7.35
C ARG A 301 22.47 -13.19 -8.62
#